data_AF-A0A2R6EZP4-F1
#
_entry.id   AF-A0A2R6EZP4-F1
#
_cell.length_a   1.000
_cell.length_b   1.000
_cell.length_c   1.000
_cell.angle_alpha   90.00
_cell.angle_beta   90.00
_cell.angle_gamma   90.00
#
_symmetry.space_group_name_H-M   'P 1'
#
loop_
_entity.id
_entity.type
_entity.pdbx_description
1 polymer ?
#
loop_
_entity_poly.entity_id
_entity_poly.type
_entity_poly.pdbx_seq_one_letter_code
_entity_poly.pdbx_strand_id
1 'polypeptide(L)'
;MSDTHATTEADAPAGTLRTPIVAVLGHVDHGKTSLLDRIRGSAVTGEEAGAITQHIGSTAVPLEVISELAGSLVDPEDFDLPGLLFIDTPGHHSFTTLRARGGALADIAILVVDVSDGFQPQTIESLDVLRRTQTPFVVAANKVDTIPGWDPQEEIPIGRSREAQSDRAVSRLDEQLYEVIGDLSDEGFSADMYWRVQNFGDNVGVVPLSAETGEGVPDLLTVLMGLSQRFLKEEMAVDAAGPGAGTVLEVKDEKGFGKTIDTVLYDGTIRAEDTVVAGGSREPIVTDVRVLLQPRALTEIRSEGRFERVDSARAAAGVKIAAPDLGDAMAGAPVRVVRGQEQEDVIETVRSELADIEVTTEEEGVVLKADTLGSLEALADALEEAEIPIVRAEVGAVAPRDVRVAETASDPDHRVILAFSTEVLDDASGLADQEEVEIFANDVIYRLVEDYEEFITERASAQQDAILENISRPARFRILEDHVFRQSNPAVVGVEVLSGTLKRNARVVDFAERDPSRVGQVKGIQERGEDVDQARSGERVSVAIDGPTVGRQIEEGDTLWSELPEKHAKVLEQELTEDIPADELEALSMYLDKHRQRDPFWGK
;
A
#
# COMPACT_ATOMS: atom_id res chain seq x y z
N MET A 1 12.64 57.79 -1.68
CA MET A 1 12.47 57.72 -0.22
C MET A 1 10.99 57.89 0.05
N SER A 2 10.29 56.76 0.08
CA SER A 2 8.93 56.63 0.57
C SER A 2 8.96 55.33 1.35
N ASP A 3 9.17 55.45 2.66
CA ASP A 3 9.11 54.35 3.61
C ASP A 3 7.66 53.87 3.67
N THR A 4 7.38 52.77 2.96
CA THR A 4 6.18 51.98 3.22
C THR A 4 6.53 51.11 4.41
N HIS A 5 6.18 51.57 5.61
CA HIS A 5 6.18 50.74 6.80
C HIS A 5 5.32 49.50 6.52
N ALA A 6 5.97 48.34 6.39
CA ALA A 6 5.32 47.05 6.53
C ALA A 6 4.72 47.01 7.93
N THR A 7 3.40 47.00 8.00
CA THR A 7 2.66 46.76 9.25
C THR A 7 3.11 45.39 9.76
N THR A 8 3.78 45.37 10.91
CA THR A 8 4.13 44.15 11.63
C THR A 8 2.86 43.35 11.90
N GLU A 9 2.72 42.17 11.27
CA GLU A 9 1.59 41.22 11.38
C GLU A 9 1.47 40.55 12.77
N ALA A 10 2.11 41.11 13.80
CA ALA A 10 2.30 40.49 15.11
C ALA A 10 1.13 40.70 16.11
N ASP A 11 0.08 41.44 15.75
CA ASP A 11 -1.04 41.82 16.65
C ASP A 11 -2.41 41.40 16.09
N ALA A 12 -2.53 40.16 15.58
CA ALA A 12 -3.84 39.61 15.24
C ALA A 12 -4.59 39.10 16.49
N PRO A 13 -5.90 39.35 16.63
CA PRO A 13 -6.67 38.94 17.81
C PRO A 13 -6.76 37.41 17.96
N ALA A 14 -6.88 36.91 19.19
CA ALA A 14 -7.15 35.51 19.49
C ALA A 14 -8.47 35.06 18.80
N GLY A 15 -8.45 33.91 18.11
CA GLY A 15 -9.59 33.35 17.39
C GLY A 15 -9.61 33.58 15.87
N THR A 16 -8.47 33.91 15.25
CA THR A 16 -8.32 33.94 13.78
C THR A 16 -8.22 32.53 13.19
N LEU A 17 -8.91 32.28 12.08
CA LEU A 17 -8.79 31.05 11.32
C LEU A 17 -7.46 31.01 10.57
N ARG A 18 -6.76 29.88 10.59
CA ARG A 18 -5.63 29.63 9.69
C ARG A 18 -6.13 29.23 8.30
N THR A 19 -5.20 29.30 7.36
CA THR A 19 -5.36 28.73 6.02
C THR A 19 -5.46 27.21 6.10
N PRO A 20 -6.46 26.58 5.45
CA PRO A 20 -6.49 25.14 5.26
C PRO A 20 -5.31 24.66 4.41
N ILE A 21 -4.77 23.51 4.79
CA ILE A 21 -3.68 22.80 4.13
C ILE A 21 -4.30 21.81 3.15
N VAL A 22 -3.97 21.98 1.87
CA VAL A 22 -4.52 21.20 0.75
C VAL A 22 -3.44 20.32 0.14
N ALA A 23 -3.51 19.00 0.32
CA ALA A 23 -2.60 18.08 -0.38
C ALA A 23 -3.06 17.84 -1.83
N VAL A 24 -2.12 17.84 -2.78
CA VAL A 24 -2.41 17.46 -4.18
C VAL A 24 -1.79 16.10 -4.47
N LEU A 25 -2.63 15.09 -4.72
CA LEU A 25 -2.30 13.68 -4.90
C LEU A 25 -2.67 13.21 -6.32
N GLY A 26 -2.20 12.03 -6.74
CA GLY A 26 -2.50 11.45 -8.05
C GLY A 26 -1.29 10.86 -8.77
N HIS A 27 -1.53 10.15 -9.88
CA HIS A 27 -0.50 9.47 -10.66
C HIS A 27 0.49 10.41 -11.36
N VAL A 28 1.64 9.87 -11.78
CA VAL A 28 2.62 10.57 -12.62
C VAL A 28 1.92 11.09 -13.88
N ASP A 29 2.29 12.28 -14.35
CA ASP A 29 1.74 12.88 -15.58
C ASP A 29 0.22 13.16 -15.61
N HIS A 30 -0.54 12.89 -14.54
CA HIS A 30 -1.95 13.32 -14.44
C HIS A 30 -2.11 14.84 -14.25
N GLY A 31 -1.00 15.58 -14.11
CA GLY A 31 -0.98 17.06 -14.15
C GLY A 31 -1.15 17.77 -12.80
N LYS A 32 -0.73 17.15 -11.68
CA LYS A 32 -0.67 17.78 -10.35
C LYS A 32 0.11 19.11 -10.37
N THR A 33 1.34 19.07 -10.86
CA THR A 33 2.25 20.22 -10.93
C THR A 33 1.72 21.28 -11.88
N SER A 34 1.18 20.87 -13.03
CA SER A 34 0.53 21.78 -13.98
C SER A 34 -0.67 22.49 -13.36
N LEU A 35 -1.49 21.79 -12.58
CA LEU A 35 -2.63 22.37 -11.87
C LEU A 35 -2.17 23.41 -10.84
N LEU A 36 -1.11 23.11 -10.08
CA LEU A 36 -0.54 24.05 -9.12
C LEU A 36 0.12 25.26 -9.81
N ASP A 37 0.86 25.04 -10.89
CA ASP A 37 1.41 26.11 -11.74
C ASP A 37 0.31 27.05 -12.24
N ARG A 38 -0.84 26.45 -12.64
CA ARG A 38 -2.00 27.19 -13.10
C ARG A 38 -2.62 28.06 -12.02
N ILE A 39 -2.73 27.54 -10.80
CA ILE A 39 -3.25 28.28 -9.63
C ILE A 39 -2.26 29.38 -9.21
N ARG A 40 -0.94 29.14 -9.34
CA ARG A 40 0.10 30.13 -9.01
C ARG A 40 0.26 31.27 -10.01
N GLY A 41 -0.06 31.03 -11.28
CA GLY A 41 0.25 31.96 -12.37
C GLY A 41 1.73 31.97 -12.80
N SER A 42 2.52 30.97 -12.41
CA SER A 42 3.92 30.81 -12.83
C SER A 42 4.25 29.34 -13.08
N ALA A 43 4.88 29.02 -14.21
CA ALA A 43 5.29 27.67 -14.58
C ALA A 43 6.61 27.27 -13.90
N VAL A 44 6.58 26.21 -13.08
CA VAL A 44 7.74 25.61 -12.41
C VAL A 44 8.27 24.39 -13.21
N THR A 45 7.40 23.76 -14.00
CA THR A 45 7.63 22.49 -14.73
C THR A 45 8.87 22.47 -15.65
N GLY A 46 9.45 23.63 -15.99
CA GLY A 46 10.65 23.74 -16.83
C GLY A 46 12.00 23.67 -16.10
N GLU A 47 12.04 23.74 -14.77
CA GLU A 47 13.30 23.86 -14.01
C GLU A 47 13.77 22.54 -13.34
N GLU A 48 12.93 21.50 -13.26
CA GLU A 48 13.29 20.19 -12.69
C GLU A 48 13.92 19.23 -13.71
N ALA A 49 14.92 18.46 -13.28
CA ALA A 49 15.57 17.45 -14.12
C ALA A 49 14.56 16.35 -14.51
N GLY A 50 14.16 16.33 -15.78
CA GLY A 50 13.18 15.37 -16.31
C GLY A 50 11.71 15.82 -16.23
N ALA A 51 11.42 17.07 -15.85
CA ALA A 51 10.06 17.63 -15.74
C ALA A 51 9.12 16.88 -14.77
N ILE A 52 9.69 16.17 -13.78
CA ILE A 52 8.94 15.47 -12.73
C ILE A 52 9.26 16.04 -11.35
N THR A 53 8.21 16.16 -10.53
CA THR A 53 8.27 16.60 -9.13
C THR A 53 8.91 15.52 -8.24
N GLN A 54 9.94 15.90 -7.47
CA GLN A 54 10.75 14.97 -6.65
C GLN A 54 10.82 15.27 -5.15
N HIS A 55 10.19 16.35 -4.66
CA HIS A 55 10.23 16.77 -3.25
C HIS A 55 8.81 17.14 -2.77
N ILE A 56 8.63 17.55 -1.49
CA ILE A 56 7.42 18.26 -1.03
C ILE A 56 7.62 19.78 -1.04
N GLY A 57 6.59 20.54 -1.43
CA GLY A 57 6.65 21.97 -1.65
C GLY A 57 5.33 22.60 -1.22
N SER A 58 5.37 23.80 -0.67
CA SER A 58 4.16 24.49 -0.22
C SER A 58 3.94 25.79 -0.96
N THR A 59 2.70 26.08 -1.34
CA THR A 59 2.30 27.34 -1.98
C THR A 59 1.09 27.92 -1.27
N ALA A 60 1.23 29.10 -0.66
CA ALA A 60 0.10 29.83 -0.11
C ALA A 60 -0.59 30.65 -1.21
N VAL A 61 -1.91 30.47 -1.34
CA VAL A 61 -2.77 31.18 -2.28
C VAL A 61 -3.81 31.97 -1.49
N PRO A 62 -3.67 33.31 -1.39
CA PRO A 62 -4.60 34.16 -0.64
C PRO A 62 -6.01 34.14 -1.21
N LEU A 63 -7.01 34.42 -0.36
CA LEU A 63 -8.42 34.50 -0.76
C LEU A 63 -8.64 35.46 -1.94
N GLU A 64 -7.93 36.59 -1.98
CA GLU A 64 -8.07 37.57 -3.07
C GLU A 64 -7.69 36.97 -4.42
N VAL A 65 -6.64 36.14 -4.46
CA VAL A 65 -6.20 35.44 -5.67
C VAL A 65 -7.21 34.36 -6.05
N ILE A 66 -7.74 33.63 -5.06
CA ILE A 66 -8.79 32.62 -5.29
C ILE A 66 -10.05 33.26 -5.88
N SER A 67 -10.49 34.39 -5.33
CA SER A 67 -11.65 35.13 -5.84
C SER A 67 -11.41 35.70 -7.25
N GLU A 68 -10.19 36.15 -7.57
CA GLU A 68 -9.85 36.57 -8.93
C GLU A 68 -9.96 35.41 -9.93
N LEU A 69 -9.39 34.25 -9.59
CA LEU A 69 -9.43 33.05 -10.43
C LEU A 69 -10.83 32.45 -10.56
N ALA A 70 -11.59 32.41 -9.46
CA ALA A 70 -12.94 31.86 -9.44
C ALA A 70 -13.99 32.81 -10.06
N GLY A 71 -13.64 34.10 -10.21
CA GLY A 71 -14.52 35.12 -10.74
C GLY A 71 -15.81 35.25 -9.92
N SER A 72 -16.96 35.22 -10.59
CA SER A 72 -18.26 35.38 -9.91
C SER A 72 -18.71 34.16 -9.10
N LEU A 73 -17.95 33.05 -9.07
CA LEU A 73 -18.30 31.86 -8.31
C LEU A 73 -17.95 31.97 -6.82
N VAL A 74 -16.97 32.83 -6.49
CA VAL A 74 -16.50 33.07 -5.12
C VAL A 74 -16.57 34.55 -4.84
N ASP A 75 -17.52 34.96 -4.00
CA ASP A 75 -17.49 36.29 -3.39
C ASP A 75 -16.60 36.22 -2.14
N PRO A 76 -15.48 36.97 -2.04
CA PRO A 76 -14.63 36.95 -0.86
C PRO A 76 -15.37 37.34 0.43
N GLU A 77 -16.48 38.08 0.34
CA GLU A 77 -17.29 38.45 1.51
C GLU A 77 -18.04 37.25 2.12
N ASP A 78 -18.20 36.14 1.39
CA ASP A 78 -18.87 34.92 1.86
C ASP A 78 -17.93 33.98 2.64
N PHE A 79 -16.62 34.26 2.68
CA PHE A 79 -15.61 33.40 3.27
C PHE A 79 -14.88 34.05 4.44
N ASP A 80 -14.74 33.30 5.53
CA ASP A 80 -13.96 33.74 6.71
C ASP A 80 -12.50 33.26 6.64
N LEU A 81 -12.21 32.31 5.76
CA LEU A 81 -10.89 31.70 5.60
C LEU A 81 -9.95 32.61 4.81
N PRO A 82 -8.66 32.71 5.20
CA PRO A 82 -7.70 33.62 4.57
C PRO A 82 -7.19 33.18 3.18
N GLY A 83 -7.43 31.93 2.76
CA GLY A 83 -6.96 31.37 1.49
C GLY A 83 -6.82 29.86 1.54
N LEU A 84 -5.92 29.29 0.74
CA LEU A 84 -5.53 27.86 0.74
C LEU A 84 -4.00 27.69 0.72
N LEU A 85 -3.45 26.74 1.48
CA LEU A 85 -2.04 26.37 1.46
C LEU A 85 -1.88 25.02 0.75
N PHE A 86 -1.46 25.04 -0.50
CA PHE A 86 -1.26 23.81 -1.26
C PHE A 86 0.07 23.15 -0.90
N ILE A 87 0.02 21.84 -0.64
CA ILE A 87 1.18 20.96 -0.55
C ILE A 87 1.27 20.16 -1.85
N ASP A 88 2.31 20.45 -2.62
CA ASP A 88 2.67 19.73 -3.82
C ASP A 88 3.34 18.41 -3.46
N THR A 89 2.67 17.29 -3.74
CA THR A 89 3.24 15.96 -3.53
C THR A 89 3.73 15.37 -4.86
N PRO A 90 4.91 14.72 -4.86
CA PRO A 90 5.45 14.11 -6.04
C PRO A 90 4.70 12.82 -6.44
N GLY A 91 4.60 12.58 -7.75
CA GLY A 91 3.77 11.51 -8.33
C GLY A 91 4.46 10.16 -8.53
N HIS A 92 5.79 10.11 -8.52
CA HIS A 92 6.51 8.85 -8.81
C HIS A 92 6.30 7.83 -7.69
N HIS A 93 6.40 6.54 -8.01
CA HIS A 93 6.28 5.46 -7.01
C HIS A 93 7.28 5.64 -5.87
N SER A 94 8.53 6.00 -6.19
CA SER A 94 9.62 6.25 -5.23
C SER A 94 9.39 7.42 -4.25
N PHE A 95 8.18 8.00 -4.21
CA PHE A 95 7.81 9.08 -3.29
C PHE A 95 6.48 8.85 -2.58
N THR A 96 6.02 7.60 -2.43
CA THR A 96 4.83 7.26 -1.64
C THR A 96 4.90 7.81 -0.23
N THR A 97 6.11 7.87 0.35
CA THR A 97 6.34 8.39 1.70
C THR A 97 5.99 9.87 1.83
N LEU A 98 6.14 10.61 0.73
CA LEU A 98 5.77 12.01 0.61
C LEU A 98 4.25 12.19 0.43
N ARG A 99 3.56 11.24 -0.20
CA ARG A 99 2.09 11.22 -0.32
C ARG A 99 1.42 10.90 1.02
N ALA A 100 1.90 9.87 1.72
CA ALA A 100 1.44 9.52 3.07
C ALA A 100 1.57 10.72 4.02
N ARG A 101 2.73 11.39 3.98
CA ARG A 101 2.99 12.59 4.79
C ARG A 101 2.12 13.78 4.40
N GLY A 102 1.94 14.02 3.11
CA GLY A 102 1.07 15.09 2.60
C GLY A 102 -0.39 14.87 3.00
N GLY A 103 -0.89 13.64 2.88
CA GLY A 103 -2.26 13.26 3.26
C GLY A 103 -2.54 13.41 4.75
N ALA A 104 -1.63 12.94 5.61
CA ALA A 104 -1.78 13.04 7.07
C ALA A 104 -1.69 14.48 7.61
N LEU A 105 -0.96 15.37 6.91
CA LEU A 105 -0.84 16.78 7.31
C LEU A 105 -1.92 17.67 6.71
N ALA A 106 -2.66 17.19 5.72
CA ALA A 106 -3.64 18.00 5.02
C ALA A 106 -4.99 17.97 5.72
N ASP A 107 -5.64 19.13 5.75
CA ASP A 107 -7.02 19.23 6.21
C ASP A 107 -8.00 18.75 5.12
N ILE A 108 -7.59 18.87 3.85
CA ILE A 108 -8.35 18.40 2.68
C ILE A 108 -7.38 18.03 1.55
N ALA A 109 -7.76 17.11 0.67
CA ALA A 109 -6.95 16.73 -0.48
C ALA A 109 -7.63 16.90 -1.84
N ILE A 110 -6.82 16.99 -2.89
CA ILE A 110 -7.22 16.93 -4.30
C ILE A 110 -6.59 15.67 -4.89
N LEU A 111 -7.42 14.75 -5.35
CA LEU A 111 -6.97 13.61 -6.13
C LEU A 111 -7.05 13.95 -7.62
N VAL A 112 -5.91 14.16 -8.27
CA VAL A 112 -5.82 14.50 -9.69
C VAL A 112 -5.81 13.22 -10.53
N VAL A 113 -6.83 13.09 -11.38
CA VAL A 113 -7.03 11.95 -12.28
C VAL A 113 -7.09 12.45 -13.70
N ASP A 114 -6.27 11.91 -14.60
CA ASP A 114 -6.44 12.17 -16.03
C ASP A 114 -7.75 11.50 -16.47
N VAL A 115 -8.68 12.29 -17.03
CA VAL A 115 -9.98 11.79 -17.47
C VAL A 115 -9.88 10.74 -18.57
N SER A 116 -8.80 10.72 -19.35
CA SER A 116 -8.59 9.72 -20.39
C SER A 116 -7.89 8.45 -19.91
N ASP A 117 -6.95 8.58 -18.97
CA ASP A 117 -6.20 7.42 -18.46
C ASP A 117 -6.91 6.72 -17.29
N GLY A 118 -7.83 7.41 -16.61
CA GLY A 118 -8.59 6.87 -15.47
C GLY A 118 -7.71 6.55 -14.27
N PHE A 119 -8.11 5.54 -13.49
CA PHE A 119 -7.33 5.13 -12.32
C PHE A 119 -6.05 4.38 -12.71
N GLN A 120 -4.97 4.72 -12.01
CA GLN A 120 -3.65 4.12 -12.16
C GLN A 120 -3.17 3.66 -10.78
N PRO A 121 -2.14 2.80 -10.67
CA PRO A 121 -1.71 2.24 -9.38
C PRO A 121 -1.47 3.28 -8.28
N GLN A 122 -0.84 4.43 -8.60
CA GLN A 122 -0.59 5.52 -7.65
C GLN A 122 -1.87 6.28 -7.25
N THR A 123 -2.91 6.24 -8.10
CA THR A 123 -4.22 6.82 -7.77
C THR A 123 -4.86 5.99 -6.65
N ILE A 124 -4.84 4.66 -6.79
CA ILE A 124 -5.33 3.71 -5.78
C ILE A 124 -4.55 3.87 -4.48
N GLU A 125 -3.22 3.87 -4.57
CA GLU A 125 -2.34 4.11 -3.42
C GLU A 125 -2.64 5.44 -2.70
N SER A 126 -2.95 6.50 -3.46
CA SER A 126 -3.34 7.79 -2.86
C SER A 126 -4.69 7.71 -2.16
N LEU A 127 -5.65 6.93 -2.68
CA LEU A 127 -6.95 6.71 -2.04
C LEU A 127 -6.81 5.92 -0.74
N ASP A 128 -5.94 4.92 -0.69
CA ASP A 128 -5.67 4.17 0.53
C ASP A 128 -5.12 5.07 1.64
N VAL A 129 -4.15 5.94 1.29
CA VAL A 129 -3.62 6.94 2.21
C VAL A 129 -4.75 7.84 2.74
N LEU A 130 -5.61 8.36 1.84
CA LEU A 130 -6.72 9.24 2.24
C LEU A 130 -7.76 8.52 3.11
N ARG A 131 -8.03 7.24 2.84
CA ARG A 131 -8.93 6.42 3.65
C ARG A 131 -8.38 6.22 5.06
N ARG A 132 -7.09 5.86 5.19
CA ARG A 132 -6.43 5.60 6.47
C ARG A 132 -6.30 6.87 7.32
N THR A 133 -5.90 7.97 6.70
CA THR A 133 -5.78 9.29 7.36
C THR A 133 -7.13 9.97 7.59
N GLN A 134 -8.22 9.40 7.07
CA GLN A 134 -9.56 9.98 7.09
C GLN A 134 -9.63 11.40 6.50
N THR A 135 -8.70 11.74 5.61
CA THR A 135 -8.57 13.07 5.03
C THR A 135 -9.66 13.27 3.97
N PRO A 136 -10.56 14.27 4.11
CA PRO A 136 -11.58 14.54 3.12
C PRO A 136 -10.95 14.99 1.80
N PHE A 137 -11.56 14.65 0.67
CA PHE A 137 -10.97 14.98 -0.64
C PHE A 137 -12.00 15.24 -1.73
N VAL A 138 -11.52 15.85 -2.81
CA VAL A 138 -12.24 16.03 -4.08
C VAL A 138 -11.43 15.46 -5.22
N VAL A 139 -12.09 15.03 -6.29
CA VAL A 139 -11.42 14.51 -7.48
C VAL A 139 -11.36 15.61 -8.54
N ALA A 140 -10.15 15.94 -8.98
CA ALA A 140 -9.88 16.80 -10.12
C ALA A 140 -9.68 15.91 -11.37
N ALA A 141 -10.75 15.76 -12.17
CA ALA A 141 -10.70 15.04 -13.44
C ALA A 141 -10.07 15.94 -14.51
N ASN A 142 -8.74 15.87 -14.61
CA ASN A 142 -7.90 16.75 -15.42
C ASN A 142 -7.84 16.33 -16.89
N LYS A 143 -7.24 17.19 -17.73
CA LYS A 143 -6.98 17.02 -19.16
C LYS A 143 -8.23 16.93 -20.05
N VAL A 144 -9.31 17.61 -19.66
CA VAL A 144 -10.54 17.70 -20.47
C VAL A 144 -10.28 18.29 -21.88
N ASP A 145 -9.25 19.11 -22.04
CA ASP A 145 -8.81 19.65 -23.33
C ASP A 145 -8.37 18.57 -24.33
N THR A 146 -8.01 17.38 -23.85
CA THR A 146 -7.56 16.25 -24.68
C THR A 146 -8.70 15.41 -25.25
N ILE A 147 -9.94 15.66 -24.82
CA ILE A 147 -11.13 14.93 -25.27
C ILE A 147 -11.30 15.08 -26.80
N PRO A 148 -11.44 13.99 -27.56
CA PRO A 148 -11.55 14.08 -29.03
C PRO A 148 -12.74 14.92 -29.51
N GLY A 149 -12.44 16.10 -30.05
CA GLY A 149 -13.41 17.06 -30.55
C GLY A 149 -13.83 18.13 -29.54
N TRP A 150 -13.13 18.22 -28.40
CA TRP A 150 -13.21 19.36 -27.50
C TRP A 150 -12.60 20.61 -28.14
N ASP A 151 -13.24 21.75 -27.93
CA ASP A 151 -12.78 23.07 -28.36
C ASP A 151 -12.47 23.91 -27.11
N PRO A 152 -11.18 23.97 -26.69
CA PRO A 152 -10.77 24.62 -25.44
C PRO A 152 -11.25 26.05 -25.27
N GLN A 153 -11.77 26.37 -24.08
CA GLN A 153 -12.20 27.72 -23.71
C GLN A 153 -11.39 28.23 -22.51
N GLU A 154 -10.45 29.15 -22.74
CA GLU A 154 -9.49 29.56 -21.69
C GLU A 154 -10.15 30.16 -20.44
N GLU A 155 -9.73 29.66 -19.27
CA GLU A 155 -10.01 30.22 -17.92
C GLU A 155 -11.49 30.40 -17.54
N ILE A 156 -12.40 29.62 -18.14
CA ILE A 156 -13.83 29.68 -17.78
C ILE A 156 -14.28 28.49 -16.91
N PRO A 157 -15.39 28.65 -16.16
CA PRO A 157 -16.00 27.54 -15.45
C PRO A 157 -16.41 26.40 -16.37
N ILE A 158 -16.25 25.15 -15.90
CA ILE A 158 -16.43 23.96 -16.73
C ILE A 158 -17.86 23.85 -17.29
N GLY A 159 -18.86 24.29 -16.53
CA GLY A 159 -20.25 24.30 -16.98
C GLY A 159 -20.45 25.15 -18.25
N ARG A 160 -19.81 26.32 -18.34
CA ARG A 160 -19.87 27.19 -19.52
C ARG A 160 -19.09 26.63 -20.70
N SER A 161 -17.92 26.03 -20.43
CA SER A 161 -17.17 25.36 -21.51
C SER A 161 -18.00 24.24 -22.12
N ARG A 162 -18.62 23.39 -21.29
CA ARG A 162 -19.50 22.28 -21.75
C ARG A 162 -20.65 22.76 -22.62
N GLU A 163 -21.28 23.89 -22.31
CA GLU A 163 -22.36 24.47 -23.13
C GLU A 163 -21.90 24.93 -24.52
N ALA A 164 -20.62 25.27 -24.68
CA ALA A 164 -20.04 25.66 -25.96
C ALA A 164 -19.62 24.47 -26.83
N GLN A 165 -19.55 23.26 -26.27
CA GLN A 165 -19.08 22.07 -26.97
C GLN A 165 -20.17 21.41 -27.83
N SER A 166 -19.73 20.59 -28.77
CA SER A 166 -20.64 19.70 -29.51
C SER A 166 -21.19 18.58 -28.62
N ASP A 167 -22.44 18.15 -28.86
CA ASP A 167 -23.06 17.03 -28.12
C ASP A 167 -22.14 15.78 -28.08
N ARG A 168 -21.41 15.53 -29.17
CA ARG A 168 -20.49 14.39 -29.29
C ARG A 168 -19.25 14.53 -28.41
N ALA A 169 -18.74 15.74 -28.19
CA ALA A 169 -17.62 15.98 -27.29
C ALA A 169 -18.07 15.86 -25.84
N VAL A 170 -19.23 16.43 -25.49
CA VAL A 170 -19.82 16.32 -24.15
C VAL A 170 -20.13 14.87 -23.79
N SER A 171 -20.73 14.09 -24.69
CA SER A 171 -21.03 12.68 -24.41
C SER A 171 -19.77 11.85 -24.12
N ARG A 172 -18.64 12.12 -24.80
CA ARG A 172 -17.38 11.41 -24.54
C ARG A 172 -16.76 11.79 -23.20
N LEU A 173 -16.78 13.08 -22.87
CA LEU A 173 -16.35 13.53 -21.55
C LEU A 173 -17.22 12.87 -20.46
N ASP A 174 -18.53 12.85 -20.64
CA ASP A 174 -19.45 12.23 -19.68
C ASP A 174 -19.17 10.72 -19.53
N GLU A 175 -18.92 9.98 -20.64
CA GLU A 175 -18.53 8.57 -20.60
C GLU A 175 -17.30 8.34 -19.71
N GLN A 176 -16.22 9.09 -19.95
CA GLN A 176 -14.99 8.96 -19.15
C GLN A 176 -15.15 9.40 -17.69
N LEU A 177 -15.95 10.44 -17.43
CA LEU A 177 -16.26 10.85 -16.06
C LEU A 177 -17.03 9.76 -15.29
N TYR A 178 -17.93 9.04 -15.95
CA TYR A 178 -18.61 7.90 -15.34
C TYR A 178 -17.68 6.71 -15.10
N GLU A 179 -16.64 6.52 -15.92
CA GLU A 179 -15.59 5.53 -15.66
C GLU A 179 -14.84 5.89 -14.37
N VAL A 180 -14.39 7.14 -14.22
CA VAL A 180 -13.74 7.62 -12.98
C VAL A 180 -14.65 7.48 -11.74
N ILE A 181 -15.95 7.74 -11.87
CA ILE A 181 -16.93 7.52 -10.79
C ILE A 181 -17.11 6.02 -10.49
N GLY A 182 -17.09 5.17 -11.53
CA GLY A 182 -17.12 3.72 -11.39
C GLY A 182 -15.92 3.20 -10.61
N ASP A 183 -14.72 3.65 -10.97
CA ASP A 183 -13.48 3.29 -10.29
C ASP A 183 -13.50 3.71 -8.81
N LEU A 184 -13.99 4.93 -8.49
CA LEU A 184 -14.21 5.35 -7.10
C LEU A 184 -15.17 4.43 -6.34
N SER A 185 -16.22 3.96 -7.00
CA SER A 185 -17.20 3.04 -6.40
C SER A 185 -16.60 1.66 -6.15
N ASP A 186 -15.75 1.15 -7.04
CA ASP A 186 -15.05 -0.12 -6.87
C ASP A 186 -14.07 -0.03 -5.68
N GLU A 187 -13.44 1.13 -5.49
CA GLU A 187 -12.64 1.45 -4.31
C GLU A 187 -13.48 1.77 -3.05
N GLY A 188 -14.81 1.70 -3.12
CA GLY A 188 -15.72 1.85 -1.97
C GLY A 188 -16.07 3.29 -1.59
N PHE A 189 -15.86 4.26 -2.48
CA PHE A 189 -16.28 5.65 -2.29
C PHE A 189 -17.56 5.97 -3.06
N SER A 190 -18.51 6.65 -2.42
CA SER A 190 -19.65 7.21 -3.12
C SER A 190 -19.21 8.52 -3.81
N ALA A 191 -19.42 8.63 -5.12
CA ALA A 191 -19.00 9.80 -5.89
C ALA A 191 -20.04 10.19 -6.95
N ASP A 192 -20.09 11.48 -7.28
CA ASP A 192 -20.82 11.99 -8.45
C ASP A 192 -20.15 13.28 -8.93
N MET A 193 -20.57 13.77 -10.08
CA MET A 193 -20.19 15.09 -10.57
C MET A 193 -20.51 16.16 -9.53
N TYR A 194 -19.59 17.10 -9.30
CA TYR A 194 -19.73 18.07 -8.20
C TYR A 194 -21.06 18.86 -8.26
N TRP A 195 -21.59 19.13 -9.45
CA TRP A 195 -22.88 19.83 -9.63
C TRP A 195 -24.12 18.97 -9.35
N ARG A 196 -23.97 17.65 -9.18
CA ARG A 196 -25.05 16.71 -8.82
C ARG A 196 -25.02 16.34 -7.34
N VAL A 197 -23.86 16.43 -6.70
CA VAL A 197 -23.69 16.14 -5.28
C VAL A 197 -24.58 17.05 -4.43
N GLN A 198 -25.51 16.44 -3.68
CA GLN A 198 -26.38 17.14 -2.73
C GLN A 198 -25.77 17.19 -1.33
N ASN A 199 -25.05 16.13 -0.94
CA ASN A 199 -24.35 16.03 0.33
C ASN A 199 -22.89 15.65 0.12
N PHE A 200 -22.01 16.65 0.21
CA PHE A 200 -20.56 16.47 0.15
C PHE A 200 -19.97 15.81 1.41
N GLY A 201 -20.74 15.63 2.49
CA GLY A 201 -20.28 14.88 3.66
C GLY A 201 -20.20 13.37 3.42
N ASP A 202 -21.03 12.85 2.51
CA ASP A 202 -21.11 11.41 2.21
C ASP A 202 -20.65 11.07 0.78
N ASN A 203 -20.40 12.08 -0.07
CA ASN A 203 -20.09 11.88 -1.48
C ASN A 203 -18.91 12.72 -1.93
N VAL A 204 -17.96 12.07 -2.60
CA VAL A 204 -16.83 12.70 -3.25
C VAL A 204 -17.31 13.45 -4.48
N GLY A 205 -16.93 14.73 -4.59
CA GLY A 205 -17.22 15.55 -5.76
C GLY A 205 -16.17 15.38 -6.86
N VAL A 206 -16.59 14.98 -8.05
CA VAL A 206 -15.74 14.94 -9.25
C VAL A 206 -15.87 16.26 -10.02
N VAL A 207 -14.75 16.99 -10.15
CA VAL A 207 -14.65 18.29 -10.83
C VAL A 207 -13.83 18.12 -12.11
N PRO A 208 -14.46 18.17 -13.31
CA PRO A 208 -13.71 18.15 -14.56
C PRO A 208 -13.01 19.48 -14.79
N LEU A 209 -11.75 19.41 -15.20
CA LEU A 209 -10.93 20.59 -15.46
C LEU A 209 -9.82 20.32 -16.49
N SER A 210 -9.17 21.40 -16.92
CA SER A 210 -7.89 21.34 -17.63
C SER A 210 -6.90 22.27 -16.94
N ALA A 211 -5.82 21.70 -16.42
CA ALA A 211 -4.70 22.45 -15.87
C ALA A 211 -4.01 23.31 -16.95
N GLU A 212 -4.02 22.86 -18.21
CA GLU A 212 -3.39 23.57 -19.33
C GLU A 212 -4.17 24.82 -19.73
N THR A 213 -5.50 24.70 -19.90
CA THR A 213 -6.35 25.80 -20.39
C THR A 213 -6.92 26.63 -19.25
N GLY A 214 -6.96 26.09 -18.03
CA GLY A 214 -7.61 26.66 -16.86
C GLY A 214 -9.12 26.44 -16.78
N GLU A 215 -9.70 25.69 -17.73
CA GLU A 215 -11.11 25.30 -17.66
C GLU A 215 -11.38 24.54 -16.37
N GLY A 216 -12.45 24.88 -15.64
CA GLY A 216 -12.83 24.15 -14.42
C GLY A 216 -11.98 24.41 -13.16
N VAL A 217 -10.84 25.09 -13.28
CA VAL A 217 -10.07 25.57 -12.11
C VAL A 217 -10.91 26.50 -11.22
N PRO A 218 -11.73 27.43 -11.75
CA PRO A 218 -12.67 28.21 -10.96
C PRO A 218 -13.60 27.34 -10.09
N ASP A 219 -14.14 26.26 -10.68
CA ASP A 219 -15.06 25.34 -10.01
C ASP A 219 -14.34 24.58 -8.88
N LEU A 220 -13.14 24.07 -9.15
CA LEU A 220 -12.34 23.33 -8.16
C LEU A 220 -12.06 24.20 -6.92
N LEU A 221 -11.57 25.43 -7.12
CA LEU A 221 -11.27 26.36 -6.03
C LEU A 221 -12.54 26.71 -5.23
N THR A 222 -13.65 26.89 -5.92
CA THR A 222 -14.95 27.15 -5.29
C THR A 222 -15.39 26.00 -4.39
N VAL A 223 -15.29 24.76 -4.88
CA VAL A 223 -15.64 23.56 -4.11
C VAL A 223 -14.72 23.44 -2.89
N LEU A 224 -13.40 23.56 -3.06
CA LEU A 224 -12.44 23.46 -1.95
C LEU A 224 -12.67 24.51 -0.85
N MET A 225 -12.86 25.77 -1.24
CA MET A 225 -13.18 26.84 -0.29
C MET A 225 -14.50 26.57 0.44
N GLY A 226 -15.53 26.14 -0.29
CA GLY A 226 -16.84 25.81 0.27
C GLY A 226 -16.79 24.66 1.27
N LEU A 227 -16.06 23.58 0.95
CA LEU A 227 -15.87 22.43 1.84
C LEU A 227 -15.09 22.83 3.09
N SER A 228 -13.98 23.54 2.92
CA SER A 228 -13.13 23.97 4.04
C SER A 228 -13.89 24.88 5.01
N GLN A 229 -14.62 25.87 4.48
CA GLN A 229 -15.44 26.81 5.26
C GLN A 229 -16.58 26.10 5.99
N ARG A 230 -17.20 25.08 5.38
CA ARG A 230 -18.37 24.42 5.93
C ARG A 230 -18.04 23.33 6.96
N PHE A 231 -17.02 22.52 6.68
CA PHE A 231 -16.74 21.32 7.45
C PHE A 231 -15.50 21.44 8.33
N LEU A 232 -14.50 22.25 7.95
CA LEU A 232 -13.19 22.29 8.60
C LEU A 232 -12.95 23.57 9.42
N LYS A 233 -13.93 24.48 9.47
CA LYS A 233 -13.78 25.79 10.12
C LYS A 233 -13.35 25.71 11.59
N GLU A 234 -13.86 24.71 12.32
CA GLU A 234 -13.49 24.51 13.73
C GLU A 234 -12.03 24.06 13.87
N GLU A 235 -11.56 23.18 12.99
CA GLU A 235 -10.17 22.70 12.94
C GLU A 235 -9.18 23.80 12.50
N MET A 236 -9.68 24.83 11.79
CA MET A 236 -8.88 25.99 11.39
C MET A 236 -8.74 27.02 12.51
N ALA A 237 -9.44 26.89 13.63
CA ALA A 237 -9.33 27.82 14.76
C ALA A 237 -8.03 27.57 15.53
N VAL A 238 -7.03 28.43 15.32
CA VAL A 238 -5.69 28.30 15.91
C VAL A 238 -5.36 29.37 16.94
N ASP A 239 -4.44 29.05 17.86
CA ASP A 239 -3.82 30.07 18.71
C ASP A 239 -2.69 30.76 17.95
N ALA A 240 -3.10 31.67 17.06
CA ALA A 240 -2.22 32.47 16.23
C ALA A 240 -1.06 33.18 16.96
N ALA A 241 -1.22 33.52 18.24
CA ALA A 241 -0.20 34.21 19.04
C ALA A 241 0.64 33.26 19.91
N GLY A 242 0.21 32.00 20.03
CA GLY A 242 0.84 30.96 20.83
C GLY A 242 2.21 30.50 20.28
N PRO A 243 2.89 29.61 21.02
CA PRO A 243 4.09 28.93 20.52
C PRO A 243 3.75 28.11 19.27
N GLY A 244 4.63 28.15 18.26
CA GLY A 244 4.45 27.39 17.03
C GLY A 244 4.47 25.88 17.23
N ALA A 245 3.57 25.20 16.53
CA ALA A 245 3.56 23.74 16.38
C ALA A 245 3.58 23.40 14.88
N GLY A 246 4.37 22.40 14.53
CA GLY A 246 4.50 21.93 13.16
C GLY A 246 5.02 20.52 13.09
N THR A 247 5.23 20.06 11.86
CA THR A 247 5.79 18.74 11.55
C THR A 247 6.94 18.88 10.57
N VAL A 248 8.00 18.11 10.79
CA VAL A 248 9.14 18.01 9.87
C VAL A 248 8.63 17.35 8.59
N LEU A 249 8.68 18.09 7.49
CA LEU A 249 8.54 17.52 6.16
C LEU A 249 9.81 16.79 5.76
N GLU A 250 10.93 17.48 5.64
CA GLU A 250 12.16 16.88 5.09
C GLU A 250 13.39 17.41 5.81
N VAL A 251 14.46 16.61 5.84
CA VAL A 251 15.78 17.03 6.34
C VAL A 251 16.73 17.17 5.16
N LYS A 252 17.29 18.36 4.95
CA LYS A 252 18.08 18.71 3.76
C LYS A 252 19.37 19.45 4.10
N ASP A 253 20.41 19.19 3.31
CA ASP A 253 21.63 20.01 3.31
C ASP A 253 21.43 21.27 2.46
N GLU A 254 21.53 22.43 3.09
CA GLU A 254 21.36 23.73 2.44
C GLU A 254 22.68 24.50 2.39
N LYS A 255 23.02 25.03 1.21
CA LYS A 255 24.29 25.71 0.98
C LYS A 255 24.36 26.98 1.84
N GLY A 256 25.33 27.00 2.77
CA GLY A 256 25.56 28.13 3.67
C GLY A 256 24.77 28.09 4.98
N PHE A 257 23.88 27.11 5.16
CA PHE A 257 23.10 26.92 6.39
C PHE A 257 23.34 25.55 7.06
N GLY A 258 23.92 24.58 6.34
CA GLY A 258 24.17 23.23 6.86
C GLY A 258 22.91 22.37 6.78
N LYS A 259 22.72 21.46 7.73
CA LYS A 259 21.47 20.67 7.84
C LYS A 259 20.32 21.60 8.24
N THR A 260 19.25 21.53 7.47
CA THR A 260 18.00 22.28 7.66
C THR A 260 16.83 21.32 7.65
N ILE A 261 15.72 21.73 8.27
CA ILE A 261 14.45 21.00 8.17
C ILE A 261 13.43 21.87 7.44
N ASP A 262 12.73 21.28 6.50
CA ASP A 262 11.52 21.86 5.92
C ASP A 262 10.36 21.46 6.84
N THR A 263 9.58 22.42 7.30
CA THR A 263 8.54 22.22 8.32
C THR A 263 7.23 22.87 7.85
N VAL A 264 6.11 22.19 8.08
CA VAL A 264 4.78 22.80 7.98
C VAL A 264 4.34 23.18 9.38
N LEU A 265 4.21 24.48 9.63
CA LEU A 265 3.54 24.99 10.82
C LEU A 265 2.04 24.97 10.59
N TYR A 266 1.32 24.30 11.49
CA TYR A 266 -0.14 24.22 11.48
C TYR A 266 -0.78 24.91 12.69
N ASP A 267 -0.01 25.29 13.72
CA ASP A 267 -0.49 26.14 14.81
C ASP A 267 0.58 27.13 15.27
N GLY A 268 0.16 28.24 15.88
CA GLY A 268 1.03 29.22 16.51
C GLY A 268 1.98 29.96 15.57
N THR A 269 3.02 30.53 16.19
CA THR A 269 4.05 31.33 15.52
C THR A 269 5.45 30.92 15.98
N ILE A 270 6.36 30.73 15.03
CA ILE A 270 7.80 30.58 15.28
C ILE A 270 8.54 31.88 14.98
N ARG A 271 9.58 32.18 15.76
CA ARG A 271 10.47 33.34 15.57
C ARG A 271 11.92 32.89 15.44
N ALA A 272 12.74 33.71 14.78
CA ALA A 272 14.18 33.57 14.90
C ALA A 272 14.56 33.68 16.39
N GLU A 273 15.58 32.92 16.81
CA GLU A 273 16.03 32.78 18.20
C GLU A 273 15.07 32.05 19.15
N ASP A 274 13.90 31.57 18.69
CA ASP A 274 13.09 30.65 19.51
C ASP A 274 13.86 29.34 19.70
N THR A 275 13.79 28.79 20.92
CA THR A 275 14.18 27.40 21.18
C THR A 275 13.07 26.47 20.68
N VAL A 276 13.45 25.46 19.91
CA VAL A 276 12.55 24.42 19.40
C VAL A 276 12.95 23.04 19.91
N VAL A 277 11.95 22.19 20.08
CA VAL A 277 12.11 20.75 20.28
C VAL A 277 11.60 20.05 19.03
N ALA A 278 12.46 19.28 18.37
CA ALA A 278 12.11 18.47 17.21
C ALA A 278 12.25 16.98 17.54
N GLY A 279 11.38 16.13 17.01
CA GLY A 279 11.55 14.68 17.17
C GLY A 279 12.78 14.16 16.43
N GLY A 280 13.67 13.48 17.16
CA GLY A 280 14.90 12.89 16.65
C GLY A 280 14.88 11.37 16.71
N SER A 281 15.75 10.73 15.93
CA SER A 281 15.83 9.27 15.79
C SER A 281 16.15 8.48 17.08
N ARG A 282 16.61 9.16 18.13
CA ARG A 282 16.95 8.55 19.43
C ARG A 282 16.30 9.27 20.58
N GLU A 283 16.40 10.59 20.58
CA GLU A 283 15.85 11.47 21.60
C GLU A 283 15.36 12.77 20.95
N PRO A 284 14.40 13.47 21.59
CA PRO A 284 14.00 14.81 21.14
C PRO A 284 15.20 15.76 21.09
N ILE A 285 15.34 16.48 19.98
CA ILE A 285 16.42 17.42 19.71
C ILE A 285 15.97 18.79 20.20
N VAL A 286 16.72 19.37 21.15
CA VAL A 286 16.50 20.74 21.62
C VAL A 286 17.54 21.66 21.01
N THR A 287 17.10 22.69 20.30
CA THR A 287 18.02 23.57 19.58
C THR A 287 17.42 24.97 19.37
N ASP A 288 18.29 25.97 19.19
CA ASP A 288 17.87 27.36 18.96
C ASP A 288 17.84 27.68 17.46
N VAL A 289 16.72 28.24 17.01
CA VAL A 289 16.52 28.67 15.63
C VAL A 289 17.49 29.78 15.28
N ARG A 290 18.34 29.55 14.28
CA ARG A 290 19.28 30.59 13.79
C ARG A 290 18.67 31.43 12.69
N VAL A 291 17.99 30.79 11.75
CA VAL A 291 17.41 31.45 10.58
C VAL A 291 16.11 30.73 10.22
N LEU A 292 15.09 31.53 9.93
CA LEU A 292 13.86 31.11 9.27
C LEU A 292 13.89 31.58 7.82
N LEU A 293 13.50 30.68 6.92
CA LEU A 293 13.40 30.95 5.49
C LEU A 293 11.97 30.61 5.05
N GLN A 294 11.28 31.59 4.47
CA GLN A 294 9.99 31.39 3.82
C GLN A 294 10.15 31.51 2.30
N PRO A 295 9.38 30.74 1.52
CA PRO A 295 9.23 31.01 0.11
C PRO A 295 8.47 32.34 -0.07
N ARG A 296 8.88 33.16 -1.03
CA ARG A 296 8.12 34.36 -1.40
C ARG A 296 6.71 33.95 -1.87
N ALA A 297 5.72 34.82 -1.69
CA ALA A 297 4.36 34.59 -2.18
C ALA A 297 4.35 34.14 -3.66
N LEU A 298 3.51 33.15 -3.97
CA LEU A 298 3.39 32.52 -5.30
C LEU A 298 4.66 31.79 -5.80
N THR A 299 5.61 31.52 -4.92
CA THR A 299 6.80 30.70 -5.22
C THR A 299 6.89 29.52 -4.29
N GLU A 300 7.51 28.44 -4.76
CA GLU A 300 7.72 27.25 -3.95
C GLU A 300 8.98 27.35 -3.09
N ILE A 301 9.05 26.51 -2.06
CA ILE A 301 10.23 26.29 -1.21
C ILE A 301 11.43 25.76 -2.02
N ARG A 302 11.26 25.23 -3.24
CA ARG A 302 12.31 24.42 -3.88
C ARG A 302 13.21 25.13 -4.89
N SER A 303 12.84 26.31 -5.39
CA SER A 303 13.58 26.95 -6.50
C SER A 303 14.89 27.61 -6.03
N GLU A 304 16.02 27.35 -6.71
CA GLU A 304 17.31 28.00 -6.43
C GLU A 304 17.19 29.54 -6.56
N GLY A 305 17.25 30.25 -5.43
CA GLY A 305 17.41 31.72 -5.39
C GLY A 305 16.24 32.58 -4.88
N ARG A 306 15.24 32.05 -4.15
CA ARG A 306 14.04 32.85 -3.77
C ARG A 306 13.53 32.75 -2.32
N PHE A 307 14.30 32.20 -1.39
CA PHE A 307 13.95 32.30 0.02
C PHE A 307 14.13 33.73 0.53
N GLU A 308 13.14 34.22 1.28
CA GLU A 308 13.31 35.40 2.10
C GLU A 308 13.56 35.01 3.55
N ARG A 309 14.54 35.68 4.16
CA ARG A 309 14.76 35.58 5.60
C ARG A 309 13.64 36.34 6.27
N VAL A 310 12.95 35.66 7.17
CA VAL A 310 11.87 36.24 7.97
C VAL A 310 12.24 36.19 9.44
N ASP A 311 11.80 37.18 10.19
CA ASP A 311 12.00 37.22 11.65
C ASP A 311 11.01 36.30 12.37
N SER A 312 9.87 36.01 11.74
CA SER A 312 8.82 35.14 12.26
C SER A 312 7.95 34.55 11.15
N ALA A 313 7.36 33.39 11.40
CA ALA A 313 6.37 32.77 10.53
C ALA A 313 5.19 32.23 11.35
N ARG A 314 3.98 32.33 10.81
CA ARG A 314 2.72 31.97 11.46
C ARG A 314 2.00 30.87 10.68
N ALA A 315 1.31 29.98 11.39
CA ALA A 315 0.53 28.93 10.77
C ALA A 315 -0.70 29.45 9.97
N ALA A 316 -1.11 28.81 8.87
CA ALA A 316 -0.45 27.66 8.23
C ALA A 316 0.68 28.14 7.29
N ALA A 317 1.91 27.62 7.47
CA ALA A 317 3.03 28.01 6.63
C ALA A 317 4.07 26.91 6.47
N GLY A 318 4.59 26.77 5.24
CA GLY A 318 5.84 26.06 4.99
C GLY A 318 7.03 26.94 5.32
N VAL A 319 7.89 26.47 6.22
CA VAL A 319 9.05 27.21 6.74
C VAL A 319 10.25 26.29 6.75
N LYS A 320 11.37 26.76 6.19
CA LYS A 320 12.66 26.09 6.33
C LYS A 320 13.39 26.64 7.55
N ILE A 321 13.71 25.74 8.49
CA ILE A 321 14.35 26.06 9.77
C ILE A 321 15.82 25.62 9.70
N ALA A 322 16.73 26.57 9.97
CA ALA A 322 18.14 26.29 10.13
C ALA A 322 18.54 26.41 11.61
N ALA A 323 18.99 25.30 12.20
CA ALA A 323 19.46 25.22 13.57
C ALA A 323 20.54 24.14 13.74
N PRO A 324 21.38 24.19 14.79
CA PRO A 324 22.32 23.11 15.13
C PRO A 324 21.64 21.75 15.28
N ASP A 325 22.38 20.69 14.95
CA ASP A 325 22.07 19.29 15.30
C ASP A 325 20.74 18.73 14.76
N LEU A 326 20.11 19.44 13.82
CA LEU A 326 18.90 18.99 13.10
C LEU A 326 19.16 17.84 12.10
N GLY A 327 20.40 17.37 11.97
CA GLY A 327 20.73 16.26 11.07
C GLY A 327 20.09 14.93 11.47
N ASP A 328 19.81 14.75 12.76
CA ASP A 328 19.20 13.53 13.32
C ASP A 328 17.67 13.64 13.48
N ALA A 329 17.07 14.74 13.01
CA ALA A 329 15.62 14.93 13.02
C ALA A 329 14.95 13.89 12.11
N MET A 330 13.75 13.44 12.50
CA MET A 330 12.98 12.51 11.71
C MET A 330 11.93 13.24 10.87
N ALA A 331 11.79 12.85 9.61
CA ALA A 331 10.68 13.31 8.80
C ALA A 331 9.36 12.67 9.28
N GLY A 332 8.30 13.49 9.32
CA GLY A 332 7.03 13.19 9.97
C GLY A 332 7.01 13.50 11.47
N ALA A 333 8.15 13.81 12.10
CA ALA A 333 8.19 14.08 13.52
C ALA A 333 7.69 15.48 13.88
N PRO A 334 7.15 15.67 15.09
CA PRO A 334 6.68 16.97 15.53
C PRO A 334 7.85 17.94 15.78
N VAL A 335 7.57 19.22 15.55
CA VAL A 335 8.38 20.37 15.95
C VAL A 335 7.53 21.25 16.85
N ARG A 336 8.07 21.63 18.01
CA ARG A 336 7.39 22.47 19.00
C ARG A 336 8.28 23.63 19.42
N VAL A 337 7.71 24.83 19.47
CA VAL A 337 8.38 26.02 20.00
C VAL A 337 8.22 26.07 21.52
N VAL A 338 9.30 26.32 22.26
CA VAL A 338 9.28 26.30 23.74
C VAL A 338 8.68 27.57 24.36
N ARG A 339 8.61 28.66 23.59
CA ARG A 339 8.29 30.01 24.08
C ARG A 339 7.06 30.06 25.01
N GLY A 340 7.30 30.48 26.25
CA GLY A 340 6.23 30.64 27.26
C GLY A 340 5.86 29.35 28.00
N GLN A 341 6.60 28.27 27.78
CA GLN A 341 6.46 26.97 28.43
C GLN A 341 7.81 26.54 29.03
N GLU A 342 7.80 25.63 30.01
CA GLU A 342 9.03 25.03 30.50
C GLU A 342 9.57 24.05 29.44
N GLN A 343 10.87 24.09 29.18
CA GLN A 343 11.51 23.26 28.15
C GLN A 343 11.25 21.77 28.38
N GLU A 344 11.28 21.32 29.64
CA GLU A 344 11.08 19.92 30.00
C GLU A 344 9.67 19.43 29.65
N ASP A 345 8.65 20.28 29.81
CA ASP A 345 7.25 19.96 29.47
C ASP A 345 7.08 19.79 27.95
N VAL A 346 7.80 20.59 27.17
CA VAL A 346 7.75 20.50 25.69
C VAL A 346 8.50 19.27 25.19
N ILE A 347 9.62 18.90 25.83
CA ILE A 347 10.34 17.65 25.55
C ILE A 347 9.41 16.45 25.82
N GLU A 348 8.70 16.46 26.94
CA GLU A 348 7.80 15.36 27.28
C GLU A 348 6.60 15.30 26.33
N THR A 349 6.06 16.45 25.90
CA THR A 349 5.02 16.50 24.86
C THR A 349 5.52 15.85 23.56
N VAL A 350 6.68 16.25 23.05
CA VAL A 350 7.27 15.67 21.82
C VAL A 350 7.54 14.18 21.99
N ARG A 351 8.01 13.76 23.17
CA ARG A 351 8.24 12.33 23.47
C ARG A 351 6.94 11.53 23.48
N SER A 352 5.87 12.08 24.07
CA SER A 352 4.55 11.46 24.08
C SER A 352 4.00 11.32 22.67
N GLU A 353 4.07 12.38 21.86
CA GLU A 353 3.59 12.33 20.47
C GLU A 353 4.37 11.32 19.62
N LEU A 354 5.67 11.17 19.84
CA LEU A 354 6.46 10.13 19.19
C LEU A 354 6.10 8.72 19.66
N ALA A 355 5.69 8.56 20.92
CA ALA A 355 5.24 7.28 21.47
C ALA A 355 3.82 6.92 21.01
N ASP A 356 2.97 7.91 20.74
CA ASP A 356 1.63 7.66 20.16
C ASP A 356 1.73 7.15 18.71
N ILE A 357 2.83 7.44 18.01
CA ILE A 357 3.17 6.90 16.67
C ILE A 357 3.83 5.51 16.78
N GLU A 358 4.06 4.99 17.99
CA GLU A 358 4.72 3.70 18.19
C GLU A 358 3.80 2.55 17.78
N VAL A 359 4.25 1.79 16.78
CA VAL A 359 3.52 0.66 16.20
C VAL A 359 3.28 -0.44 17.25
N THR A 360 2.07 -0.98 17.28
CA THR A 360 1.75 -2.15 18.10
C THR A 360 2.66 -3.31 17.73
N THR A 361 3.41 -3.82 18.70
CA THR A 361 4.33 -4.95 18.50
C THR A 361 3.94 -6.15 19.35
N GLU A 362 4.19 -7.32 18.81
CA GLU A 362 3.94 -8.62 19.42
C GLU A 362 5.25 -9.35 19.76
N GLU A 363 5.15 -10.47 20.50
CA GLU A 363 6.33 -11.30 20.82
C GLU A 363 6.89 -12.03 19.58
N GLU A 364 6.07 -12.20 18.55
CA GLU A 364 6.39 -12.92 17.32
C GLU A 364 5.74 -12.21 16.12
N GLY A 365 6.44 -12.11 15.00
CA GLY A 365 5.97 -11.39 13.82
C GLY A 365 7.12 -10.91 12.92
N VAL A 366 6.76 -10.15 11.89
CA VAL A 366 7.70 -9.63 10.89
C VAL A 366 8.41 -8.36 11.38
N VAL A 367 9.58 -8.07 10.81
CA VAL A 367 10.30 -6.81 11.08
C VAL A 367 9.97 -5.79 10.00
N LEU A 368 9.58 -4.59 10.42
CA LEU A 368 9.16 -3.50 9.54
C LEU A 368 10.18 -2.36 9.55
N LYS A 369 10.56 -1.90 8.35
CA LYS A 369 11.49 -0.78 8.14
C LYS A 369 10.90 0.20 7.14
N ALA A 370 10.92 1.50 7.46
CA ALA A 370 10.47 2.55 6.57
C ALA A 370 11.41 3.77 6.59
N ASP A 371 11.28 4.69 5.64
CA ASP A 371 12.11 5.90 5.58
C ASP A 371 11.70 7.00 6.59
N THR A 372 10.43 7.04 6.97
CA THR A 372 9.81 8.11 7.78
C THR A 372 8.73 7.56 8.69
N LEU A 373 8.36 8.34 9.72
CA LEU A 373 7.36 7.93 10.72
C LEU A 373 5.98 7.65 10.09
N GLY A 374 5.46 8.55 9.26
CA GLY A 374 4.14 8.35 8.65
C GLY A 374 4.08 7.17 7.67
N SER A 375 5.22 6.78 7.08
CA SER A 375 5.30 5.59 6.25
C SER A 375 5.42 4.30 7.05
N LEU A 376 6.06 4.39 8.23
CA LEU A 376 6.10 3.32 9.21
C LEU A 376 4.68 2.98 9.71
N GLU A 377 3.94 4.01 10.10
CA GLU A 377 2.55 3.94 10.56
C GLU A 377 1.64 3.37 9.46
N ALA A 378 1.69 3.96 8.25
CA ALA A 378 0.85 3.50 7.15
C ALA A 378 1.10 2.04 6.73
N LEU A 379 2.35 1.56 6.79
CA LEU A 379 2.65 0.14 6.54
C LEU A 379 2.20 -0.73 7.71
N ALA A 380 2.38 -0.29 8.96
CA ALA A 380 1.93 -1.03 10.13
C ALA A 380 0.41 -1.24 10.13
N ASP A 381 -0.37 -0.20 9.85
CA ASP A 381 -1.84 -0.29 9.72
C ASP A 381 -2.25 -1.28 8.62
N ALA A 382 -1.50 -1.32 7.50
CA ALA A 382 -1.75 -2.26 6.41
C ALA A 382 -1.57 -3.71 6.85
N LEU A 383 -0.54 -3.97 7.65
CA LEU A 383 -0.25 -5.29 8.17
C LEU A 383 -1.26 -5.70 9.24
N GLU A 384 -1.71 -4.78 10.10
CA GLU A 384 -2.77 -5.05 11.06
C GLU A 384 -4.08 -5.42 10.36
N GLU A 385 -4.45 -4.71 9.29
CA GLU A 385 -5.62 -5.02 8.46
C GLU A 385 -5.50 -6.40 7.78
N ALA A 386 -4.29 -6.76 7.34
CA ALA A 386 -3.97 -8.07 6.76
C ALA A 386 -3.75 -9.17 7.82
N GLU A 387 -3.94 -8.88 9.11
CA GLU A 387 -3.72 -9.81 10.23
C GLU A 387 -2.27 -10.34 10.30
N ILE A 388 -1.29 -9.55 9.87
CA ILE A 388 0.14 -9.88 9.88
C ILE A 388 0.79 -9.29 11.14
N PRO A 389 1.29 -10.11 12.08
CA PRO A 389 1.86 -9.62 13.33
C PRO A 389 3.23 -8.97 13.13
N ILE A 390 3.52 -7.93 13.92
CA ILE A 390 4.75 -7.14 13.82
C ILE A 390 5.58 -7.33 15.09
N VAL A 391 6.83 -7.78 14.99
CA VAL A 391 7.72 -7.91 16.17
C VAL A 391 8.53 -6.65 16.44
N ARG A 392 8.80 -5.87 15.39
CA ARG A 392 9.61 -4.64 15.48
C ARG A 392 9.32 -3.73 14.30
N ALA A 393 9.14 -2.43 14.56
CA ALA A 393 9.00 -1.40 13.54
C ALA A 393 10.00 -0.26 13.81
N GLU A 394 10.81 0.10 12.81
CA GLU A 394 11.79 1.19 12.95
C GLU A 394 11.98 2.00 11.68
N VAL A 395 12.21 3.30 11.85
CA VAL A 395 12.64 4.18 10.76
C VAL A 395 14.14 3.98 10.43
N GLY A 396 14.46 3.95 9.14
CA GLY A 396 15.82 3.90 8.59
C GLY A 396 16.11 2.67 7.73
N ALA A 397 17.32 2.64 7.17
CA ALA A 397 17.81 1.54 6.35
C ALA A 397 17.80 0.19 7.09
N VAL A 398 17.61 -0.90 6.34
CA VAL A 398 17.73 -2.27 6.86
C VAL A 398 19.19 -2.56 7.16
N ALA A 399 19.49 -2.84 8.42
CA ALA A 399 20.82 -3.10 8.93
C ALA A 399 20.96 -4.54 9.45
N PRO A 400 22.19 -5.05 9.65
CA PRO A 400 22.42 -6.41 10.13
C PRO A 400 21.75 -6.74 11.48
N ARG A 401 21.48 -5.71 12.30
CA ARG A 401 20.76 -5.87 13.56
C ARG A 401 19.29 -6.26 13.35
N ASP A 402 18.69 -5.80 12.25
CA ASP A 402 17.28 -6.05 11.93
C ASP A 402 17.11 -7.50 11.47
N VAL A 403 18.06 -8.01 10.68
CA VAL A 403 18.16 -9.43 10.29
C VAL A 403 18.27 -10.34 11.50
N ARG A 404 19.09 -9.98 12.49
CA ARG A 404 19.21 -10.76 13.73
C ARG A 404 17.93 -10.80 14.56
N VAL A 405 17.05 -9.81 14.42
CA VAL A 405 15.74 -9.83 15.08
C VAL A 405 14.83 -10.79 14.31
N ALA A 406 14.74 -10.64 12.99
CA ALA A 406 13.91 -11.49 12.14
C ALA A 406 14.29 -12.99 12.23
N GLU A 407 15.58 -13.31 12.30
CA GLU A 407 16.09 -14.69 12.45
C GLU A 407 15.52 -15.39 13.71
N THR A 408 15.25 -14.63 14.77
CA THR A 408 14.78 -15.19 16.05
C THR A 408 13.33 -15.64 16.04
N ALA A 409 12.59 -15.36 14.95
CA ALA A 409 11.23 -15.83 14.78
C ALA A 409 11.16 -17.36 14.82
N SER A 410 10.21 -17.87 15.62
CA SER A 410 10.03 -19.31 15.82
C SER A 410 9.28 -19.90 14.64
N ASP A 411 8.26 -19.18 14.17
CA ASP A 411 7.60 -19.41 12.90
C ASP A 411 8.50 -18.97 11.74
N PRO A 412 8.90 -19.89 10.84
CA PRO A 412 9.64 -19.54 9.64
C PRO A 412 8.94 -18.52 8.73
N ASP A 413 7.61 -18.46 8.79
CA ASP A 413 6.79 -17.54 7.97
C ASP A 413 7.00 -16.09 8.42
N HIS A 414 7.40 -15.88 9.68
CA HIS A 414 7.73 -14.57 10.25
C HIS A 414 9.21 -14.19 10.11
N ARG A 415 10.04 -15.02 9.47
CA ARG A 415 11.47 -14.70 9.19
C ARG A 415 11.60 -13.76 8.01
N VAL A 416 10.93 -12.62 8.12
CA VAL A 416 10.74 -11.67 7.03
C VAL A 416 11.04 -10.26 7.52
N ILE A 417 11.69 -9.47 6.65
CA ILE A 417 11.80 -8.02 6.78
C ILE A 417 11.01 -7.37 5.65
N LEU A 418 10.08 -6.48 6.00
CA LEU A 418 9.34 -5.62 5.08
C LEU A 418 9.97 -4.23 5.09
N ALA A 419 10.61 -3.85 3.98
CA ALA A 419 11.35 -2.62 3.80
C ALA A 419 10.63 -1.69 2.81
N PHE A 420 10.06 -0.62 3.34
CA PHE A 420 9.27 0.33 2.57
C PHE A 420 10.04 1.62 2.27
N SER A 421 10.30 1.85 0.98
CA SER A 421 11.04 3.02 0.47
C SER A 421 12.35 3.31 1.21
N THR A 422 13.03 2.27 1.68
CA THR A 422 14.25 2.37 2.46
C THR A 422 15.33 1.45 1.90
N GLU A 423 16.59 1.88 2.01
CA GLU A 423 17.72 1.11 1.49
C GLU A 423 17.99 -0.13 2.35
N VAL A 424 18.41 -1.22 1.70
CA VAL A 424 18.95 -2.41 2.36
C VAL A 424 20.46 -2.36 2.29
N LEU A 425 21.13 -2.34 3.45
CA LEU A 425 22.60 -2.30 3.48
C LEU A 425 23.19 -3.62 2.96
N ASP A 426 24.32 -3.54 2.23
CA ASP A 426 24.99 -4.71 1.64
C ASP A 426 25.31 -5.80 2.67
N ASP A 427 25.70 -5.40 3.88
CA ASP A 427 26.00 -6.31 4.98
C ASP A 427 24.75 -6.93 5.63
N ALA A 428 23.60 -6.27 5.53
CA ALA A 428 22.31 -6.82 5.93
C ALA A 428 21.83 -7.86 4.91
N SER A 429 21.86 -7.54 3.62
CA SER A 429 21.49 -8.47 2.54
C SER A 429 22.34 -9.74 2.59
N GLY A 430 23.67 -9.61 2.72
CA GLY A 430 24.55 -10.77 2.81
C GLY A 430 24.35 -11.62 4.07
N LEU A 431 23.84 -11.06 5.16
CA LEU A 431 23.48 -11.81 6.38
C LEU A 431 22.13 -12.50 6.24
N ALA A 432 21.16 -11.85 5.60
CA ALA A 432 19.83 -12.40 5.37
C ALA A 432 19.88 -13.69 4.52
N ASP A 433 20.70 -13.69 3.47
CA ASP A 433 20.98 -14.89 2.66
C ASP A 433 21.60 -16.04 3.47
N GLN A 434 22.40 -15.73 4.50
CA GLN A 434 23.09 -16.73 5.33
C GLN A 434 22.17 -17.35 6.38
N GLU A 435 21.27 -16.53 6.95
CA GLU A 435 20.39 -16.92 8.05
C GLU A 435 18.98 -17.30 7.58
N GLU A 436 18.76 -17.38 6.25
CA GLU A 436 17.47 -17.72 5.62
C GLU A 436 16.34 -16.76 6.06
N VAL A 437 16.64 -15.45 6.06
CA VAL A 437 15.66 -14.38 6.29
C VAL A 437 15.29 -13.74 4.96
N GLU A 438 14.00 -13.66 4.65
CA GLU A 438 13.51 -13.05 3.42
C GLU A 438 13.39 -11.53 3.59
N ILE A 439 13.80 -10.75 2.59
CA ILE A 439 13.67 -9.28 2.60
C ILE A 439 12.83 -8.84 1.41
N PHE A 440 11.64 -8.32 1.68
CA PHE A 440 10.82 -7.65 0.67
C PHE A 440 11.08 -6.15 0.73
N ALA A 441 11.56 -5.59 -0.38
CA ALA A 441 11.80 -4.16 -0.50
C ALA A 441 10.95 -3.59 -1.63
N ASN A 442 10.08 -2.64 -1.32
CA ASN A 442 9.20 -2.01 -2.30
C ASN A 442 8.93 -0.55 -1.92
N ASP A 443 8.55 0.24 -2.93
CA ASP A 443 8.09 1.62 -2.74
C ASP A 443 6.57 1.71 -2.59
N VAL A 444 5.86 0.57 -2.63
CA VAL A 444 4.40 0.51 -2.61
C VAL A 444 3.93 -0.44 -1.51
N ILE A 445 3.10 0.08 -0.59
CA ILE A 445 2.66 -0.63 0.63
C ILE A 445 1.92 -1.93 0.29
N TYR A 446 0.87 -1.86 -0.54
CA TYR A 446 0.06 -3.04 -0.83
C TYR A 446 0.87 -4.14 -1.55
N ARG A 447 1.87 -3.77 -2.37
CA ARG A 447 2.76 -4.76 -2.99
C ARG A 447 3.62 -5.49 -1.98
N LEU A 448 4.09 -4.83 -0.92
CA LEU A 448 4.80 -5.53 0.17
C LEU A 448 3.91 -6.56 0.85
N VAL A 449 2.63 -6.22 1.05
CA VAL A 449 1.64 -7.13 1.64
C VAL A 449 1.38 -8.29 0.69
N GLU A 450 1.12 -8.02 -0.60
CA GLU A 450 0.92 -9.05 -1.64
C GLU A 450 2.14 -9.96 -1.79
N ASP A 451 3.35 -9.39 -1.87
CA ASP A 451 4.61 -10.12 -1.99
C ASP A 451 4.80 -11.07 -0.78
N TYR A 452 4.43 -10.62 0.43
CA TYR A 452 4.44 -11.44 1.64
C TYR A 452 3.39 -12.56 1.59
N GLU A 453 2.13 -12.24 1.24
CA GLU A 453 1.05 -13.23 1.15
C GLU A 453 1.34 -14.31 0.10
N GLU A 454 1.90 -13.92 -1.04
CA GLU A 454 2.36 -14.83 -2.09
C GLU A 454 3.46 -15.74 -1.56
N PHE A 455 4.45 -15.19 -0.86
CA PHE A 455 5.53 -15.97 -0.24
C PHE A 455 5.00 -17.01 0.76
N ILE A 456 4.09 -16.64 1.64
CA ILE A 456 3.46 -17.58 2.59
C ILE A 456 2.71 -18.68 1.85
N THR A 457 1.94 -18.31 0.82
CA THR A 457 1.15 -19.25 0.02
C THR A 457 2.04 -20.25 -0.74
N GLU A 458 3.09 -19.77 -1.40
CA GLU A 458 4.06 -20.60 -2.12
C GLU A 458 4.78 -21.55 -1.19
N ARG A 459 5.20 -21.06 -0.01
CA ARG A 459 5.89 -21.86 1.00
C ARG A 459 5.00 -22.96 1.57
N ALA A 460 3.74 -22.63 1.89
CA ALA A 460 2.75 -23.61 2.31
C ALA A 460 2.54 -24.70 1.24
N SER A 461 2.39 -24.30 -0.03
CA SER A 461 2.24 -25.22 -1.15
C SER A 461 3.47 -26.13 -1.33
N ALA A 462 4.68 -25.58 -1.25
CA ALA A 462 5.92 -26.35 -1.36
C ALA A 462 6.08 -27.37 -0.22
N GLN A 463 5.72 -26.99 1.00
CA GLN A 463 5.71 -27.90 2.15
C GLN A 463 4.69 -29.02 1.97
N GLN A 464 3.49 -28.71 1.48
CA GLN A 464 2.46 -29.70 1.16
C GLN A 464 2.91 -30.68 0.07
N ASP A 465 3.49 -30.19 -1.02
CA ASP A 465 4.00 -31.03 -2.11
C ASP A 465 5.10 -31.98 -1.63
N ALA A 466 6.03 -31.50 -0.80
CA ALA A 466 7.07 -32.32 -0.20
C ALA A 466 6.49 -33.43 0.70
N ILE A 467 5.39 -33.15 1.41
CA ILE A 467 4.68 -34.17 2.20
C ILE A 467 4.00 -35.19 1.27
N LEU A 468 3.30 -34.74 0.22
CA LEU A 468 2.61 -35.59 -0.75
C LEU A 468 3.54 -36.49 -1.56
N GLU A 469 4.79 -36.09 -1.80
CA GLU A 469 5.81 -36.93 -2.43
C GLU A 469 6.25 -38.09 -1.53
N ASN A 470 6.34 -37.86 -0.22
CA ASN A 470 6.80 -38.86 0.76
C ASN A 470 5.66 -39.77 1.27
N ILE A 471 4.41 -39.44 0.96
CA ILE A 471 3.23 -40.18 1.36
C ILE A 471 2.77 -41.16 0.27
N SER A 472 2.27 -42.32 0.72
CA SER A 472 1.68 -43.32 -0.17
C SER A 472 0.32 -42.83 -0.64
N ARG A 473 0.13 -42.70 -1.96
CA ARG A 473 -1.13 -42.24 -2.55
C ARG A 473 -2.17 -43.37 -2.56
N PRO A 474 -3.44 -43.09 -2.20
CA PRO A 474 -4.51 -44.07 -2.23
C PRO A 474 -4.87 -44.41 -3.68
N ALA A 475 -5.02 -45.70 -3.97
CA ALA A 475 -5.42 -46.19 -5.28
C ALA A 475 -6.24 -47.46 -5.15
N ARG A 476 -7.31 -47.55 -5.94
CA ARG A 476 -8.12 -48.75 -6.15
C ARG A 476 -8.13 -49.06 -7.63
N PHE A 477 -7.76 -50.27 -8.01
CA PHE A 477 -7.68 -50.67 -9.42
C PHE A 477 -8.16 -52.10 -9.62
N ARG A 478 -8.66 -52.40 -10.81
CA ARG A 478 -9.17 -53.73 -11.19
C ARG A 478 -8.31 -54.37 -12.25
N ILE A 479 -8.01 -55.66 -12.11
CA ILE A 479 -7.37 -56.46 -13.17
C ILE A 479 -8.39 -56.72 -14.28
N LEU A 480 -8.05 -56.36 -15.51
CA LEU A 480 -8.91 -56.54 -16.68
C LEU A 480 -8.93 -58.01 -17.12
N GLU A 481 -10.12 -58.50 -17.48
CA GLU A 481 -10.33 -59.84 -18.06
C GLU A 481 -9.63 -59.96 -19.41
N ASP A 482 -9.08 -61.13 -19.72
CA ASP A 482 -8.35 -61.45 -20.96
C ASP A 482 -7.10 -60.57 -21.24
N HIS A 483 -6.60 -59.81 -20.24
CA HIS A 483 -5.45 -58.89 -20.38
C HIS A 483 -4.23 -59.30 -19.54
N VAL A 484 -3.99 -60.59 -19.42
CA VAL A 484 -2.79 -61.14 -18.74
C VAL A 484 -1.67 -61.37 -19.75
N PHE A 485 -0.65 -60.50 -19.73
CA PHE A 485 0.50 -60.56 -20.63
C PHE A 485 1.62 -61.47 -20.11
N ARG A 486 1.78 -61.53 -18.78
CA ARG A 486 2.71 -62.45 -18.12
C ARG A 486 2.16 -62.89 -16.77
N GLN A 487 2.19 -64.20 -16.52
CA GLN A 487 1.58 -64.77 -15.31
C GLN A 487 2.38 -64.54 -14.02
N SER A 488 3.72 -64.42 -14.07
CA SER A 488 4.55 -64.21 -12.87
C SER A 488 5.95 -63.69 -13.21
N ASN A 489 6.66 -63.24 -12.18
CA ASN A 489 8.06 -62.82 -12.16
C ASN A 489 8.48 -61.73 -13.16
N PRO A 490 8.01 -60.47 -12.98
CA PRO A 490 6.78 -60.05 -12.30
C PRO A 490 5.51 -60.34 -13.13
N ALA A 491 4.34 -60.52 -12.52
CA ALA A 491 3.09 -60.60 -13.27
C ALA A 491 2.87 -59.32 -14.07
N VAL A 492 2.45 -59.39 -15.33
CA VAL A 492 2.14 -58.22 -16.17
C VAL A 492 0.70 -58.34 -16.61
N VAL A 493 -0.14 -57.44 -16.12
CA VAL A 493 -1.59 -57.46 -16.31
C VAL A 493 -2.09 -56.10 -16.76
N GLY A 494 -3.12 -56.07 -17.61
CA GLY A 494 -3.89 -54.86 -17.87
C GLY A 494 -4.74 -54.53 -16.66
N VAL A 495 -4.74 -53.28 -16.22
CA VAL A 495 -5.57 -52.81 -15.11
C VAL A 495 -6.36 -51.57 -15.51
N GLU A 496 -7.51 -51.38 -14.89
CA GLU A 496 -8.25 -50.12 -14.90
C GLU A 496 -8.18 -49.50 -13.50
N VAL A 497 -7.67 -48.27 -13.40
CA VAL A 497 -7.68 -47.54 -12.13
C VAL A 497 -9.11 -47.04 -11.89
N LEU A 498 -9.73 -47.50 -10.81
CA LEU A 498 -11.13 -47.19 -10.48
C LEU A 498 -11.27 -45.89 -9.69
N SER A 499 -10.30 -45.59 -8.83
CA SER A 499 -10.22 -44.35 -8.06
C SER A 499 -8.80 -44.14 -7.51
N GLY A 500 -8.35 -42.90 -7.44
CA GLY A 500 -7.05 -42.50 -6.91
C GLY A 500 -5.87 -42.66 -7.88
N THR A 501 -4.65 -42.60 -7.35
CA THR A 501 -3.41 -42.56 -8.16
C THR A 501 -2.50 -43.75 -7.85
N LEU A 502 -2.38 -44.67 -8.81
CA LEU A 502 -1.47 -45.82 -8.72
C LEU A 502 -0.05 -45.40 -9.12
N LYS A 503 0.90 -45.38 -8.18
CA LYS A 503 2.31 -45.05 -8.43
C LYS A 503 3.19 -46.28 -8.59
N ARG A 504 4.30 -46.14 -9.32
CA ARG A 504 5.40 -47.12 -9.29
C ARG A 504 5.92 -47.31 -7.86
N ASN A 505 6.43 -48.50 -7.56
CA ASN A 505 6.86 -48.95 -6.23
C ASN A 505 5.75 -49.06 -5.18
N ALA A 506 4.49 -48.74 -5.50
CA ALA A 506 3.36 -48.95 -4.60
C ALA A 506 3.25 -50.43 -4.21
N ARG A 507 3.08 -50.70 -2.93
CA ARG A 507 2.76 -52.03 -2.43
C ARG A 507 1.29 -52.31 -2.68
N VAL A 508 0.96 -53.53 -3.05
CA VAL A 508 -0.38 -53.93 -3.46
C VAL A 508 -0.97 -54.84 -2.39
N VAL A 509 -2.19 -54.54 -1.98
CA VAL A 509 -2.97 -55.35 -1.04
C VAL A 509 -4.30 -55.74 -1.64
N ASP A 510 -4.80 -56.89 -1.20
CA ASP A 510 -6.14 -57.38 -1.49
C ASP A 510 -6.96 -57.42 -0.19
N PHE A 511 -8.22 -57.03 -0.30
CA PHE A 511 -9.23 -57.05 0.76
C PHE A 511 -10.34 -58.09 0.48
N ALA A 512 -10.09 -59.12 -0.34
CA ALA A 512 -11.04 -60.21 -0.56
C ALA A 512 -11.33 -61.01 0.72
N GLU A 513 -10.33 -61.13 1.61
CA GLU A 513 -10.48 -61.70 2.95
C GLU A 513 -10.68 -60.63 4.03
N ARG A 514 -10.95 -61.09 5.26
CA ARG A 514 -11.20 -60.22 6.42
C ARG A 514 -9.98 -59.40 6.86
N ASP A 515 -8.77 -59.85 6.49
CA ASP A 515 -7.49 -59.19 6.72
C ASP A 515 -6.89 -58.74 5.37
N PRO A 516 -6.37 -57.50 5.24
CA PRO A 516 -5.67 -57.10 4.03
C PRO A 516 -4.43 -57.96 3.85
N SER A 517 -4.40 -58.73 2.76
CA SER A 517 -3.27 -59.57 2.42
C SER A 517 -2.35 -58.82 1.47
N ARG A 518 -1.05 -58.77 1.77
CA ARG A 518 -0.08 -58.16 0.86
C ARG A 518 0.16 -59.10 -0.32
N VAL A 519 -0.16 -58.62 -1.52
CA VAL A 519 -0.11 -59.37 -2.76
C VAL A 519 1.24 -59.20 -3.45
N GLY A 520 1.78 -57.99 -3.48
CA GLY A 520 2.98 -57.69 -4.25
C GLY A 520 3.40 -56.23 -4.24
N GLN A 521 4.22 -55.85 -5.22
CA GLN A 521 4.68 -54.48 -5.42
C GLN A 521 4.69 -54.12 -6.91
N VAL A 522 4.19 -52.94 -7.26
CA VAL A 522 4.26 -52.40 -8.62
C VAL A 522 5.71 -52.08 -8.99
N LYS A 523 6.25 -52.69 -10.05
CA LYS A 523 7.60 -52.42 -10.59
C LYS A 523 7.60 -51.46 -11.78
N GLY A 524 6.51 -51.45 -12.54
CA GLY A 524 6.38 -50.63 -13.75
C GLY A 524 4.92 -50.46 -14.13
N ILE A 525 4.63 -49.31 -14.75
CA ILE A 525 3.34 -48.95 -15.31
C ILE A 525 3.63 -48.51 -16.74
N GLN A 526 2.87 -49.02 -17.70
CA GLN A 526 2.99 -48.68 -19.11
C GLN A 526 1.66 -48.25 -19.69
N GLU A 527 1.64 -47.07 -20.30
CA GLU A 527 0.52 -46.57 -21.08
C GLU A 527 0.91 -46.61 -22.57
N ARG A 528 0.16 -47.36 -23.38
CA ARG A 528 0.39 -47.49 -24.84
C ARG A 528 1.83 -47.89 -25.23
N GLY A 529 2.54 -48.56 -24.33
CA GLY A 529 3.91 -49.02 -24.54
C GLY A 529 5.01 -48.07 -24.06
N GLU A 530 4.64 -46.91 -23.49
CA GLU A 530 5.56 -45.97 -22.85
C GLU A 530 5.53 -46.14 -21.33
N ASP A 531 6.71 -46.11 -20.69
CA ASP A 531 6.83 -46.20 -19.24
C ASP A 531 6.36 -44.88 -18.59
N VAL A 532 5.43 -44.99 -17.64
CA VAL A 532 4.90 -43.86 -16.86
C VAL A 532 5.10 -44.10 -15.37
N ASP A 533 5.25 -43.02 -14.60
CA ASP A 533 5.50 -43.12 -13.16
C ASP A 533 4.23 -43.33 -12.32
N GLN A 534 3.07 -42.97 -12.87
CA GLN A 534 1.78 -43.11 -12.22
C GLN A 534 0.64 -43.29 -13.24
N ALA A 535 -0.49 -43.83 -12.77
CA ALA A 535 -1.76 -43.89 -13.50
C ALA A 535 -2.92 -43.41 -12.61
N ARG A 536 -3.87 -42.66 -13.18
CA ARG A 536 -5.01 -42.04 -12.50
C ARG A 536 -6.34 -42.71 -12.82
N SER A 537 -7.37 -42.38 -12.04
CA SER A 537 -8.73 -42.89 -12.20
C SER A 537 -9.24 -42.80 -13.65
N GLY A 538 -9.83 -43.90 -14.13
CA GLY A 538 -10.33 -44.06 -15.50
C GLY A 538 -9.30 -44.55 -16.51
N GLU A 539 -8.00 -44.49 -16.19
CA GLU A 539 -6.95 -44.95 -17.10
C GLU A 539 -6.84 -46.48 -17.15
N ARG A 540 -6.53 -46.99 -18.33
CA ARG A 540 -6.27 -48.42 -18.58
C ARG A 540 -4.82 -48.61 -19.00
N VAL A 541 -4.04 -49.22 -18.12
CA VAL A 541 -2.58 -49.32 -18.25
C VAL A 541 -2.12 -50.75 -18.03
N SER A 542 -0.94 -51.10 -18.56
CA SER A 542 -0.28 -52.36 -18.25
C SER A 542 0.59 -52.20 -17.00
N VAL A 543 0.39 -53.04 -15.98
CA VAL A 543 1.10 -52.95 -14.71
C VAL A 543 1.88 -54.22 -14.45
N ALA A 544 3.17 -54.06 -14.14
CA ALA A 544 4.04 -55.13 -13.71
C ALA A 544 4.01 -55.24 -12.17
N ILE A 545 3.43 -56.29 -11.62
CA ILE A 545 3.32 -56.56 -10.19
C ILE A 545 4.27 -57.71 -9.82
N ASP A 546 5.25 -57.41 -8.98
CA ASP A 546 6.20 -58.39 -8.44
C ASP A 546 5.65 -59.06 -7.18
N GLY A 547 5.86 -60.36 -7.05
CA GLY A 547 5.30 -61.19 -5.97
C GLY A 547 4.23 -62.20 -6.40
N PRO A 548 3.10 -61.78 -6.99
CA PRO A 548 1.97 -62.68 -7.24
C PRO A 548 2.14 -63.50 -8.52
N THR A 549 1.40 -64.61 -8.59
CA THR A 549 1.14 -65.34 -9.82
C THR A 549 -0.34 -65.26 -10.17
N VAL A 550 -0.64 -64.86 -11.40
CA VAL A 550 -2.01 -64.78 -11.92
C VAL A 550 -2.62 -66.18 -12.02
N GLY A 551 -3.83 -66.36 -11.48
CA GLY A 551 -4.51 -67.65 -11.29
C GLY A 551 -4.15 -68.39 -9.99
N ARG A 552 -3.43 -67.74 -9.07
CA ARG A 552 -3.13 -68.29 -7.73
C ARG A 552 -3.31 -67.28 -6.60
N GLN A 553 -2.60 -66.15 -6.67
CA GLN A 553 -2.70 -65.08 -5.66
C GLN A 553 -3.56 -63.91 -6.13
N ILE A 554 -3.65 -63.72 -7.44
CA ILE A 554 -4.52 -62.74 -8.08
C ILE A 554 -5.21 -63.41 -9.26
N GLU A 555 -6.44 -63.03 -9.53
CA GLU A 555 -7.26 -63.49 -10.64
C GLU A 555 -7.72 -62.30 -11.50
N GLU A 556 -8.16 -62.58 -12.72
CA GLU A 556 -8.78 -61.56 -13.56
C GLU A 556 -10.10 -61.09 -12.92
N GLY A 557 -10.36 -59.78 -12.95
CA GLY A 557 -11.51 -59.18 -12.28
C GLY A 557 -11.25 -58.77 -10.82
N ASP A 558 -10.15 -59.20 -10.20
CA ASP A 558 -9.81 -58.81 -8.84
C ASP A 558 -9.67 -57.30 -8.70
N THR A 559 -10.16 -56.76 -7.58
CA THR A 559 -10.02 -55.35 -7.22
C THR A 559 -8.98 -55.20 -6.12
N LEU A 560 -7.84 -54.62 -6.47
CA LEU A 560 -6.68 -54.45 -5.62
C LEU A 560 -6.50 -52.98 -5.21
N TRP A 561 -5.68 -52.77 -4.19
CA TRP A 561 -5.46 -51.47 -3.58
C TRP A 561 -3.97 -51.18 -3.40
N SER A 562 -3.58 -49.90 -3.45
CA SER A 562 -2.29 -49.49 -2.90
C SER A 562 -2.33 -49.60 -1.38
N GLU A 563 -1.25 -50.12 -0.78
CA GLU A 563 -1.11 -50.18 0.67
C GLU A 563 -0.83 -48.79 1.22
N LEU A 564 -1.68 -48.34 2.15
CA LEU A 564 -1.46 -47.11 2.90
C LEU A 564 -0.95 -47.46 4.30
N PRO A 565 0.27 -47.03 4.67
CA PRO A 565 0.69 -47.03 6.07
C PRO A 565 -0.30 -46.24 6.92
N GLU A 566 -0.59 -46.71 8.14
CA GLU A 566 -1.56 -46.06 9.03
C GLU A 566 -1.23 -44.58 9.29
N LYS A 567 0.06 -44.25 9.45
CA LYS A 567 0.53 -42.86 9.58
C LYS A 567 0.19 -42.01 8.35
N HIS A 568 0.31 -42.57 7.16
CA HIS A 568 0.03 -41.87 5.91
C HIS A 568 -1.47 -41.66 5.74
N ALA A 569 -2.28 -42.67 6.07
CA ALA A 569 -3.74 -42.55 6.05
C ALA A 569 -4.23 -41.47 7.04
N LYS A 570 -3.61 -41.37 8.21
CA LYS A 570 -3.89 -40.31 9.19
C LYS A 570 -3.58 -38.92 8.64
N VAL A 571 -2.38 -38.71 8.09
CA VAL A 571 -1.99 -37.41 7.51
C VAL A 571 -2.91 -37.03 6.36
N LEU A 572 -3.24 -37.98 5.47
CA LEU A 572 -4.16 -37.73 4.36
C LEU A 572 -5.57 -37.32 4.81
N GLU A 573 -6.10 -37.92 5.90
CA GLU A 573 -7.43 -37.61 6.40
C GLU A 573 -7.47 -36.35 7.30
N GLN A 574 -6.42 -36.06 8.06
CA GLN A 574 -6.45 -34.99 9.06
C GLN A 574 -5.82 -33.69 8.58
N GLU A 575 -4.83 -33.78 7.69
CA GLU A 575 -4.00 -32.65 7.29
C GLU A 575 -4.17 -32.30 5.80
N LEU A 576 -4.49 -33.26 4.93
CA LEU A 576 -4.46 -33.08 3.46
C LEU A 576 -5.79 -33.40 2.74
N THR A 577 -6.91 -33.40 3.45
CA THR A 577 -8.22 -33.80 2.87
C THR A 577 -8.70 -32.82 1.80
N GLU A 578 -8.41 -31.53 1.98
CA GLU A 578 -8.80 -30.48 1.03
C GLU A 578 -7.84 -30.40 -0.16
N ASP A 579 -6.63 -30.97 -0.03
CA ASP A 579 -5.54 -30.85 -1.01
C ASP A 579 -5.44 -32.06 -1.96
N ILE A 580 -6.06 -33.20 -1.64
CA ILE A 580 -6.05 -34.37 -2.52
C ILE A 580 -7.20 -34.34 -3.54
N PRO A 581 -6.97 -34.82 -4.78
CA PRO A 581 -8.02 -34.94 -5.78
C PRO A 581 -9.23 -35.75 -5.30
N ALA A 582 -10.43 -35.40 -5.77
CA ALA A 582 -11.69 -36.02 -5.35
C ALA A 582 -11.71 -37.56 -5.52
N ASP A 583 -11.02 -38.09 -6.53
CA ASP A 583 -10.89 -39.53 -6.76
C ASP A 583 -9.92 -40.21 -5.78
N GLU A 584 -8.87 -39.51 -5.34
CA GLU A 584 -8.01 -39.97 -4.25
C GLU A 584 -8.73 -39.95 -2.90
N LEU A 585 -9.56 -38.93 -2.67
CA LEU A 585 -10.41 -38.85 -1.49
C LEU A 585 -11.45 -39.98 -1.45
N GLU A 586 -12.05 -40.33 -2.60
CA GLU A 586 -12.92 -41.51 -2.72
C GLU A 586 -12.15 -42.79 -2.36
N ALA A 587 -10.96 -42.97 -2.93
CA ALA A 587 -10.12 -44.13 -2.65
C ALA A 587 -9.71 -44.19 -1.16
N LEU A 588 -9.33 -43.06 -0.56
CA LEU A 588 -8.98 -42.97 0.86
C LEU A 588 -10.17 -43.31 1.75
N SER A 589 -11.34 -42.70 1.52
CA SER A 589 -12.56 -42.97 2.31
C SER A 589 -12.91 -44.45 2.28
N MET A 590 -12.90 -45.08 1.11
CA MET A 590 -13.21 -46.50 1.00
C MET A 590 -12.14 -47.40 1.64
N TYR A 591 -10.87 -47.01 1.56
CA TYR A 591 -9.78 -47.72 2.22
C TYR A 591 -9.91 -47.65 3.75
N LEU A 592 -10.21 -46.47 4.28
CA LEU A 592 -10.48 -46.24 5.69
C LEU A 592 -11.70 -47.03 6.17
N ASP A 593 -12.80 -47.03 5.42
CA ASP A 593 -14.00 -47.79 5.75
C ASP A 593 -13.72 -49.29 5.87
N LYS A 594 -12.90 -49.84 4.96
CA LYS A 594 -12.50 -51.25 5.01
C LYS A 594 -11.69 -51.57 6.26
N HIS A 595 -10.78 -50.70 6.69
CA HIS A 595 -10.01 -50.89 7.93
C HIS A 595 -10.84 -50.62 9.19
N ARG A 596 -11.69 -49.59 9.18
CA ARG A 596 -12.47 -49.15 10.35
C ARG A 596 -13.69 -50.01 10.67
N GLN A 597 -14.16 -50.79 9.70
CA GLN A 597 -15.06 -51.92 9.98
C GLN A 597 -14.45 -52.93 10.97
N ARG A 598 -13.12 -52.98 11.06
CA ARG A 598 -12.38 -53.85 11.99
C ARG A 598 -11.87 -53.10 13.21
N ASP A 599 -11.19 -51.98 13.00
CA ASP A 599 -10.62 -51.15 14.06
C ASP A 599 -11.10 -49.69 13.92
N PRO A 600 -12.11 -49.28 14.71
CA PRO A 600 -12.69 -47.94 14.63
C PRO A 600 -11.71 -46.78 14.88
N PHE A 601 -10.50 -47.08 15.36
CA PHE A 601 -9.45 -46.10 15.65
C PHE A 601 -8.32 -46.10 14.62
N TRP A 602 -8.33 -47.00 13.63
CA TRP A 602 -7.28 -47.06 12.61
C TRP A 602 -7.23 -45.78 11.78
N GLY A 603 -6.05 -45.15 11.76
CA GLY A 603 -5.80 -43.90 11.04
C GLY A 603 -6.45 -42.67 11.67
N LYS A 604 -6.82 -42.68 12.97
CA LYS A 604 -7.30 -41.51 13.72
C LYS A 604 -6.21 -40.83 14.58
#